data_AF-A0A1E4EV14-F1
#
_entry.id   AF-A0A1E4EV14-F1
#
_cell.length_a   1.000
_cell.length_b   1.000
_cell.length_c   1.000
_cell.angle_alpha   90.00
_cell.angle_beta   90.00
_cell.angle_gamma   90.00
#
_symmetry.space_group_name_H-M   'P 1'
#
loop_
_entity.id
_entity.type
_entity.pdbx_description
1 polymer ?
#
loop_
_entity_poly.entity_id
_entity_poly.type
_entity_poly.pdbx_seq_one_letter_code
_entity_poly.pdbx_strand_id
1 'polypeptide(L)'
;MALNPLSARDKQKGLLRTDIVQTLDTAQQANVRTAIGAPPATRSISTAANSGLSGGGNMTANRSLSLAGMAAAIRDLTGAGTGFIVKLVGDNAVLRSFGVGNGLTGENLGGQAGNPTISLGTPSPITRTSTSSTTANSHSHELPQAAFRDMLANHIGVNQIGSLMFATYTGPDRLYGETVSGSTLRPSSDNGIQPGSDIAGQWRCLGYGRNGSSTLWLKISN
;
A
#
# COMPACT_ATOMS: atom_id res chain seq x y z
N MET A 1 106.08 -7.47 -30.03
CA MET A 1 105.51 -6.25 -30.61
C MET A 1 104.84 -5.50 -29.47
N ALA A 2 105.57 -4.60 -28.80
CA ALA A 2 105.09 -3.92 -27.60
C ALA A 2 104.13 -2.79 -27.99
N LEU A 3 102.92 -2.80 -27.44
CA LEU A 3 101.95 -1.73 -27.61
C LEU A 3 102.56 -0.42 -27.09
N ASN A 4 102.66 0.59 -27.96
CA ASN A 4 103.10 1.93 -27.58
C ASN A 4 102.13 2.48 -26.52
N PRO A 5 102.58 2.87 -25.32
CA PRO A 5 101.68 3.46 -24.33
C PRO A 5 101.17 4.78 -24.89
N LEU A 6 99.84 4.94 -24.98
CA LEU A 6 99.23 6.22 -25.34
C LEU A 6 99.89 7.33 -24.51
N SER A 7 100.34 8.38 -25.19
CA SER A 7 100.96 9.52 -24.54
C SER A 7 99.99 10.08 -23.49
N ALA A 8 100.50 10.59 -22.36
CA ALA A 8 99.65 11.13 -21.29
C ALA A 8 98.64 12.18 -21.81
N ARG A 9 99.05 12.91 -22.85
CA ARG A 9 98.21 13.88 -23.58
C ARG A 9 97.03 13.22 -24.31
N ASP A 10 97.21 12.05 -24.91
CA ASP A 10 96.13 11.34 -25.62
C ASP A 10 95.13 10.71 -24.65
N LYS A 11 95.61 10.22 -23.49
CA LYS A 11 94.74 9.77 -22.40
C LYS A 11 93.89 10.94 -21.89
N GLN A 12 94.51 12.09 -21.59
CA GLN A 12 93.79 13.27 -21.13
C GLN A 12 92.77 13.78 -22.15
N LYS A 13 93.10 13.78 -23.45
CA LYS A 13 92.14 14.12 -24.52
C LYS A 13 90.97 13.13 -24.62
N GLY A 14 91.22 11.84 -24.43
CA GLY A 14 90.18 10.81 -24.39
C GLY A 14 89.25 11.00 -23.19
N LEU A 15 89.81 11.21 -22.00
CA LEU A 15 89.07 11.52 -20.78
C LEU A 15 88.22 12.79 -20.96
N LEU A 16 88.81 13.89 -21.43
CA LEU A 16 88.09 15.14 -21.69
C LEU A 16 86.92 14.96 -22.66
N ARG A 17 87.10 14.18 -23.73
CA ARG A 17 86.02 13.93 -24.69
C ARG A 17 84.89 13.14 -24.04
N THR A 18 85.20 12.08 -23.30
CA THR A 18 84.21 11.27 -22.60
C THR A 18 83.46 12.08 -21.55
N ASP A 19 84.19 12.85 -20.73
CA ASP A 19 83.61 13.71 -19.68
C ASP A 19 82.68 14.77 -20.27
N ILE A 20 83.10 15.41 -21.38
CA ILE A 20 82.28 16.42 -22.08
C ILE A 20 81.01 15.79 -22.66
N VAL A 21 81.13 14.64 -23.34
CA VAL A 21 79.97 13.94 -23.93
C VAL A 21 79.00 13.49 -22.83
N GLN A 22 79.51 12.90 -21.76
CA GLN A 22 78.68 12.42 -20.65
C GLN A 22 77.99 13.55 -19.90
N THR A 23 78.66 14.70 -19.76
CA THR A 23 78.09 15.92 -19.17
C THR A 23 76.99 16.51 -20.08
N LEU A 24 77.22 16.55 -21.40
CA LEU A 24 76.24 17.02 -22.38
C LEU A 24 74.99 16.13 -22.40
N ASP A 25 75.14 14.81 -22.42
CA ASP A 25 74.02 13.86 -22.39
C ASP A 25 73.17 14.02 -21.13
N THR A 26 73.83 14.17 -19.98
CA THR A 26 73.14 14.35 -18.69
C THR A 26 72.39 15.69 -18.65
N ALA A 27 73.02 16.77 -19.11
CA ALA A 27 72.41 18.09 -19.19
C ALA A 27 71.22 18.11 -20.17
N GLN A 28 71.35 17.45 -21.33
CA GLN A 28 70.28 17.32 -22.30
C GLN A 28 69.11 16.50 -21.76
N GLN A 29 69.37 15.38 -21.07
CA GLN A 29 68.31 14.60 -20.42
C GLN A 29 67.60 15.37 -19.30
N ALA A 30 68.32 16.20 -18.54
CA ALA A 30 67.73 17.08 -17.55
C ALA A 30 66.85 18.16 -18.22
N ASN A 31 67.32 18.75 -19.31
CA ASN A 31 66.57 19.73 -20.09
C ASN A 31 65.31 19.11 -20.72
N VAL A 32 65.40 17.88 -21.24
CA VAL A 32 64.25 17.14 -21.79
C VAL A 32 63.22 16.83 -20.71
N ARG A 33 63.65 16.39 -19.52
CA ARG A 33 62.72 16.16 -18.39
C ARG A 33 62.01 17.43 -17.95
N THR A 34 62.73 18.55 -17.93
CA THR A 34 62.15 19.86 -17.62
C THR A 34 61.18 20.31 -18.71
N ALA A 35 61.52 20.10 -19.99
CA ALA A 35 60.70 20.49 -21.14
C ALA A 35 59.41 19.66 -21.26
N ILE A 36 59.44 18.38 -20.90
CA ILE A 36 58.26 17.49 -20.93
C ILE A 36 57.38 17.66 -19.68
N GLY A 37 57.92 18.24 -18.61
CA GLY A 37 57.25 18.43 -17.34
C GLY A 37 57.14 17.13 -16.52
N ALA A 38 57.05 17.27 -15.20
CA ALA A 38 56.79 16.13 -14.33
C ALA A 38 55.41 15.53 -14.64
N PRO A 39 55.23 14.20 -14.57
CA PRO A 39 53.92 13.58 -14.68
C PRO A 39 52.98 14.24 -13.65
N PRO A 40 51.79 14.70 -14.04
CA PRO A 40 50.88 15.35 -13.12
C PRO A 40 50.54 14.42 -11.94
N ALA A 41 50.66 14.93 -10.71
CA ALA A 41 50.21 14.22 -9.51
C ALA A 41 48.69 14.01 -9.51
N THR A 42 47.97 14.87 -10.22
CA THR A 42 46.54 14.75 -10.47
C THR A 42 46.28 14.79 -11.98
N ARG A 43 45.48 13.84 -12.47
CA ARG A 43 45.00 13.83 -13.86
C ARG A 43 43.50 14.04 -13.82
N SER A 44 43.02 15.12 -14.41
CA SER A 44 41.59 15.32 -14.64
C SER A 44 41.22 14.63 -15.95
N ILE A 45 40.23 13.74 -15.92
CA ILE A 45 39.66 13.11 -17.12
C ILE A 45 38.22 13.63 -17.21
N SER A 46 37.96 14.49 -18.18
CA SER A 46 36.62 14.95 -18.51
C SER A 46 36.08 14.09 -19.65
N THR A 47 34.90 13.51 -19.47
CA THR A 47 34.16 12.85 -20.54
C THR A 47 33.04 13.77 -21.03
N ALA A 48 32.64 13.63 -22.28
CA ALA A 48 31.43 14.30 -22.77
C ALA A 48 30.20 13.78 -22.01
N ALA A 49 29.15 14.58 -21.93
CA ALA A 49 27.88 14.15 -21.34
C ALA A 49 27.45 12.79 -21.94
N ASN A 50 27.01 11.86 -21.07
CA ASN A 50 26.56 10.53 -21.45
C ASN A 50 27.64 9.60 -22.06
N SER A 51 28.93 9.95 -21.97
CA SER A 51 30.03 9.05 -22.30
C SER A 51 30.74 8.53 -21.05
N GLY A 52 30.94 7.22 -20.98
CA GLY A 52 31.70 6.57 -19.91
C GLY A 52 33.21 6.72 -20.11
N LEU A 53 34.00 6.29 -19.12
CA LEU A 53 35.46 6.19 -19.25
C LEU A 53 35.78 5.00 -20.16
N SER A 54 36.03 5.24 -21.45
CA SER A 54 36.52 4.22 -22.37
C SER A 54 38.02 4.42 -22.61
N GLY A 55 38.83 3.44 -22.20
CA GLY A 55 40.27 3.43 -22.47
C GLY A 55 40.92 2.12 -22.00
N GLY A 56 41.53 1.38 -22.92
CA GLY A 56 42.19 0.09 -22.69
C GLY A 56 43.57 0.20 -22.03
N GLY A 57 43.65 0.87 -20.89
CA GLY A 57 44.89 0.95 -20.10
C GLY A 57 45.15 -0.34 -19.30
N ASN A 58 46.42 -0.63 -19.01
CA ASN A 58 46.79 -1.77 -18.17
C ASN A 58 46.25 -1.57 -16.72
N MET A 59 45.36 -2.46 -16.30
CA MET A 59 44.68 -2.45 -14.98
C MET A 59 45.46 -3.18 -13.88
N THR A 60 46.72 -3.56 -14.12
CA THR A 60 47.54 -4.33 -13.17
C THR A 60 47.77 -3.68 -11.81
N ALA A 61 47.52 -2.37 -11.66
CA ALA A 61 47.46 -1.71 -10.37
C ALA A 61 46.00 -1.46 -9.94
N ASN A 62 45.70 -1.75 -8.67
CA ASN A 62 44.40 -1.43 -8.06
C ASN A 62 44.13 0.08 -8.21
N ARG A 63 43.08 0.44 -8.96
CA ARG A 63 42.57 1.81 -9.04
C ARG A 63 41.28 1.87 -8.25
N SER A 64 41.27 2.65 -7.17
CA SER A 64 40.04 2.94 -6.42
C SER A 64 39.24 4.00 -7.18
N LEU A 65 38.07 3.62 -7.67
CA LEU A 65 37.11 4.54 -8.28
C LEU A 65 35.99 4.78 -7.27
N SER A 66 35.86 6.02 -6.80
CA SER A 66 34.77 6.41 -5.91
C SER A 66 33.67 7.12 -6.72
N LEU A 67 32.42 6.75 -6.45
CA LEU A 67 31.29 7.57 -6.86
C LEU A 67 31.18 8.78 -5.93
N ALA A 68 30.86 9.95 -6.49
CA ALA A 68 30.61 11.19 -5.76
C ALA A 68 29.26 11.80 -6.17
N GLY A 69 28.78 12.77 -5.38
CA GLY A 69 27.52 13.47 -5.66
C GLY A 69 26.29 12.54 -5.63
N MET A 70 25.37 12.74 -6.57
CA MET A 70 24.10 11.98 -6.63
C MET A 70 24.32 10.47 -6.79
N ALA A 71 25.38 10.05 -7.52
CA ALA A 71 25.65 8.64 -7.72
C ALA A 71 26.10 7.94 -6.42
N ALA A 72 26.79 8.67 -5.53
CA ALA A 72 27.10 8.18 -4.18
C ALA A 72 25.83 8.07 -3.33
N ALA A 73 24.96 9.09 -3.36
CA ALA A 73 23.70 9.09 -2.61
C ALA A 73 22.77 7.93 -2.99
N ILE A 74 22.67 7.58 -4.29
CA ILE A 74 21.89 6.41 -4.75
C ILE A 74 22.47 5.10 -4.22
N ARG A 75 23.80 4.92 -4.26
CA ARG A 75 24.45 3.72 -3.70
C ARG A 75 24.17 3.62 -2.20
N ASP A 76 24.28 4.72 -1.48
CA ASP A 76 24.11 4.73 -0.03
C ASP A 76 22.63 4.46 0.36
N LEU A 77 21.66 4.83 -0.50
CA LEU A 77 20.25 4.45 -0.37
C LEU A 77 20.05 2.92 -0.39
N THR A 78 20.80 2.22 -1.25
CA THR A 78 20.76 0.74 -1.32
C THR A 78 21.45 0.08 -0.12
N GLY A 79 22.37 0.77 0.56
CA GLY A 79 23.09 0.27 1.73
C GLY A 79 22.41 0.55 3.08
N ALA A 80 21.65 1.65 3.18
CA ALA A 80 20.97 2.07 4.42
C ALA A 80 19.60 1.42 4.64
N GLY A 81 19.08 0.67 3.65
CA GLY A 81 17.80 -0.04 3.74
C GLY A 81 16.55 0.85 3.91
N THR A 82 16.72 2.17 3.89
CA THR A 82 15.65 3.15 4.15
C THR A 82 15.65 4.22 3.06
N GLY A 83 14.77 4.03 2.08
CA GLY A 83 14.35 5.08 1.15
C GLY A 83 13.90 4.55 -0.21
N PHE A 84 13.23 5.41 -0.99
CA PHE A 84 12.58 5.06 -2.24
C PHE A 84 13.09 5.96 -3.38
N ILE A 85 13.32 5.37 -4.56
CA ILE A 85 13.71 6.10 -5.75
C ILE A 85 12.45 6.64 -6.43
N VAL A 86 12.25 7.96 -6.39
CA VAL A 86 11.18 8.64 -7.13
C VAL A 86 11.71 9.14 -8.46
N LYS A 87 11.00 8.86 -9.57
CA LYS A 87 11.25 9.54 -10.84
C LYS A 87 10.74 10.98 -10.75
N LEU A 88 11.64 11.94 -10.84
CA LEU A 88 11.30 13.36 -10.90
C LEU A 88 10.91 13.75 -12.34
N VAL A 89 10.08 14.80 -12.47
CA VAL A 89 9.93 15.55 -13.71
C VAL A 89 10.43 16.96 -13.42
N GLY A 90 11.68 17.24 -13.80
CA GLY A 90 12.43 18.40 -13.29
C GLY A 90 12.90 18.17 -11.85
N ASP A 91 12.78 19.19 -10.99
CA ASP A 91 13.16 19.15 -9.56
C ASP A 91 12.00 18.74 -8.64
N ASN A 92 10.79 18.54 -9.19
CA ASN A 92 9.61 18.19 -8.40
C ASN A 92 9.43 16.67 -8.32
N ALA A 93 9.30 16.16 -7.10
CA ALA A 93 8.84 14.80 -6.87
C ALA A 93 7.37 14.71 -7.28
N VAL A 94 7.06 13.88 -8.29
CA VAL A 94 5.67 13.55 -8.61
C VAL A 94 5.16 12.65 -7.49
N LEU A 95 4.57 13.28 -6.47
CA LEU A 95 3.91 12.60 -5.37
C LEU A 95 2.73 11.81 -5.93
N ARG A 96 2.84 10.47 -5.95
CA ARG A 96 1.69 9.60 -6.14
C ARG A 96 0.88 9.64 -4.83
N SER A 97 -0.08 10.55 -4.74
CA SER A 97 -1.02 10.54 -3.63
C SER A 97 -1.82 9.23 -3.68
N PHE A 98 -1.74 8.45 -2.61
CA PHE A 98 -2.69 7.38 -2.35
C PHE A 98 -3.87 7.98 -1.60
N GLY A 99 -5.03 8.05 -2.26
CA GLY A 99 -6.28 8.40 -1.58
C GLY A 99 -6.78 7.19 -0.82
N VAL A 100 -6.91 7.30 0.50
CA VAL A 100 -7.60 6.27 1.29
C VAL A 100 -9.10 6.49 1.19
N GLY A 101 -9.82 5.46 0.71
CA GLY A 101 -11.28 5.43 0.72
C GLY A 101 -11.83 4.90 2.03
N ASN A 102 -13.15 4.80 2.12
CA ASN A 102 -13.81 4.17 3.27
C ASN A 102 -13.29 2.74 3.48
N GLY A 103 -12.92 2.40 4.72
CA GLY A 103 -12.39 1.08 5.07
C GLY A 103 -10.89 0.90 4.86
N LEU A 104 -10.17 1.94 4.41
CA LEU A 104 -8.71 1.97 4.40
C LEU A 104 -8.22 3.08 5.33
N THR A 105 -7.17 2.78 6.11
CA THR A 105 -6.37 3.80 6.78
C THR A 105 -4.99 3.83 6.15
N GLY A 106 -4.35 4.99 6.19
CA GLY A 106 -3.02 5.13 5.62
C GLY A 106 -2.14 5.99 6.49
N GLU A 107 -0.91 5.53 6.69
CA GLU A 107 0.13 6.25 7.42
C GLU A 107 1.26 6.59 6.45
N ASN A 108 1.77 7.81 6.54
CA ASN A 108 2.87 8.30 5.71
C ASN A 108 2.64 8.09 4.18
N LEU A 109 1.40 8.31 3.72
CA LEU A 109 1.02 8.17 2.31
C LEU A 109 1.73 9.17 1.38
N GLY A 110 2.26 10.26 1.94
CA GLY A 110 3.11 11.22 1.21
C GLY A 110 4.58 10.80 1.09
N GLY A 111 4.98 9.70 1.74
CA GLY A 111 6.35 9.17 1.68
C GLY A 111 7.44 10.13 2.18
N GLN A 112 7.08 11.14 2.99
CA GLN A 112 8.03 12.15 3.44
C GLN A 112 8.90 11.68 4.63
N ALA A 113 8.46 10.67 5.39
CA ALA A 113 9.24 10.09 6.47
C ALA A 113 8.88 8.61 6.70
N GLY A 114 9.69 7.69 6.14
CA GLY A 114 9.52 6.24 6.30
C GLY A 114 8.76 5.56 5.16
N ASN A 115 8.32 4.31 5.38
CA ASN A 115 7.53 3.55 4.40
C ASN A 115 6.04 3.93 4.51
N PRO A 116 5.31 4.09 3.39
CA PRO A 116 3.86 4.20 3.43
C PRO A 116 3.25 2.88 3.90
N THR A 117 2.31 2.96 4.84
CA THR A 117 1.50 1.81 5.26
C THR A 117 0.07 2.06 4.86
N ILE A 118 -0.55 1.09 4.17
CA ILE A 118 -1.99 1.08 3.91
C ILE A 118 -2.55 -0.11 4.69
N SER A 119 -3.51 0.15 5.57
CA SER A 119 -4.16 -0.88 6.36
C SER A 119 -5.63 -0.98 6.02
N LEU A 120 -6.14 -2.21 6.04
CA LEU A 120 -7.56 -2.49 5.94
C LEU A 120 -8.19 -2.29 7.31
N GLY A 121 -9.20 -1.44 7.38
CA GLY A 121 -10.03 -1.30 8.58
C GLY A 121 -10.79 -2.60 8.84
N THR A 122 -11.05 -2.90 10.12
CA THR A 122 -11.87 -4.06 10.49
C THR A 122 -13.31 -3.85 10.00
N PRO A 123 -13.90 -4.79 9.24
CA PRO A 123 -15.30 -4.73 8.87
C PRO A 123 -16.20 -4.58 10.11
N SER A 124 -17.18 -3.69 10.07
CA SER A 124 -18.17 -3.49 11.15
C SER A 124 -19.55 -4.02 10.76
N PRO A 125 -20.39 -4.44 11.72
CA PRO A 125 -21.77 -4.83 11.43
C PRO A 125 -22.58 -3.72 10.76
N ILE A 126 -23.48 -4.10 9.86
CA ILE A 126 -24.43 -3.18 9.22
C ILE A 126 -25.47 -2.74 10.26
N THR A 127 -25.69 -1.43 10.36
CA THR A 127 -26.70 -0.84 11.24
C THR A 127 -27.80 -0.18 10.41
N ARG A 128 -28.86 0.25 11.09
CA ARG A 128 -30.01 0.94 10.48
C ARG A 128 -29.64 2.23 9.73
N THR A 129 -28.45 2.79 10.00
CA THR A 129 -27.94 4.03 9.39
C THR A 129 -26.75 3.79 8.45
N SER A 130 -26.38 2.54 8.18
CA SER A 130 -25.30 2.23 7.25
C SER A 130 -25.62 2.73 5.84
N THR A 131 -24.78 3.61 5.31
CA THR A 131 -24.84 4.10 3.93
C THR A 131 -23.93 3.27 3.04
N SER A 132 -24.49 2.58 2.05
CA SER A 132 -23.70 1.86 1.03
C SER A 132 -23.50 2.78 -0.17
N SER A 133 -22.28 3.26 -0.41
CA SER A 133 -21.95 3.96 -1.66
C SER A 133 -20.68 3.37 -2.26
N THR A 134 -20.78 2.84 -3.48
CA THR A 134 -19.62 2.43 -4.26
C THR A 134 -19.73 2.95 -5.68
N THR A 135 -18.57 3.14 -6.31
CA THR A 135 -18.43 3.59 -7.70
C THR A 135 -17.95 2.46 -8.63
N ALA A 136 -17.82 1.22 -8.13
CA ALA A 136 -17.30 0.08 -8.87
C ALA A 136 -18.05 -1.24 -8.58
N ASN A 137 -17.92 -2.19 -9.52
CA ASN A 137 -18.73 -3.40 -9.65
C ASN A 137 -18.54 -4.39 -8.49
N SER A 138 -19.49 -4.33 -7.56
CA SER A 138 -19.87 -5.31 -6.54
C SER A 138 -19.02 -5.39 -5.27
N HIS A 139 -19.71 -5.23 -4.15
CA HIS A 139 -19.42 -5.84 -2.85
C HIS A 139 -20.72 -6.41 -2.29
N SER A 140 -20.63 -7.51 -1.55
CA SER A 140 -21.77 -8.18 -0.94
C SER A 140 -21.78 -7.97 0.56
N HIS A 141 -22.97 -7.87 1.11
CA HIS A 141 -23.22 -7.76 2.54
C HIS A 141 -24.02 -8.97 3.00
N GLU A 142 -23.57 -9.65 4.05
CA GLU A 142 -24.37 -10.67 4.72
C GLU A 142 -25.26 -10.01 5.78
N LEU A 143 -26.57 -10.25 5.69
CA LEU A 143 -27.50 -9.90 6.75
C LEU A 143 -27.53 -11.05 7.75
N PRO A 144 -27.07 -10.87 9.00
CA PRO A 144 -27.13 -11.91 10.01
C PRO A 144 -28.59 -12.31 10.26
N GLN A 145 -28.86 -13.61 10.36
CA GLN A 145 -30.20 -14.13 10.65
C GLN A 145 -30.84 -13.48 11.89
N ALA A 146 -30.03 -13.14 12.89
CA ALA A 146 -30.46 -12.40 14.07
C ALA A 146 -31.00 -11.01 13.73
N ALA A 147 -30.34 -10.26 12.84
CA ALA A 147 -30.80 -8.93 12.43
C ALA A 147 -32.13 -9.01 11.66
N PHE A 148 -32.29 -10.01 10.79
CA PHE A 148 -33.57 -10.25 10.11
C PHE A 148 -34.68 -10.60 11.11
N ARG A 149 -34.39 -11.48 12.08
CA ARG A 149 -35.33 -11.85 13.14
C ARG A 149 -35.70 -10.65 14.01
N ASP A 150 -34.76 -9.79 14.36
CA ASP A 150 -35.00 -8.62 15.21
C ASP A 150 -35.80 -7.55 14.44
N MET A 151 -35.57 -7.40 13.13
CA MET A 151 -36.41 -6.56 12.27
C MET A 151 -37.84 -7.10 12.19
N LEU A 152 -38.00 -8.42 12.04
CA LEU A 152 -39.31 -9.06 11.98
C LEU A 152 -40.03 -9.01 13.34
N ALA A 153 -39.34 -9.29 14.45
CA ALA A 153 -39.91 -9.30 15.79
C ALA A 153 -40.31 -7.89 16.27
N ASN A 154 -39.57 -6.85 15.89
CA ASN A 154 -39.95 -5.47 16.21
C ASN A 154 -41.17 -4.97 15.41
N HIS A 155 -41.41 -5.48 14.20
CA HIS A 155 -42.57 -5.09 13.37
C HIS A 155 -43.77 -6.04 13.51
N ILE A 156 -43.55 -7.27 13.96
CA ILE A 156 -44.59 -8.28 14.22
C ILE A 156 -44.61 -8.59 15.73
N GLY A 157 -44.38 -7.58 16.57
CA GLY A 157 -44.55 -7.72 18.02
C GLY A 157 -45.98 -8.16 18.31
N VAL A 158 -46.17 -9.11 19.22
CA VAL A 158 -47.52 -9.59 19.57
C VAL A 158 -48.40 -8.43 20.03
N ASN A 159 -49.66 -8.43 19.56
CA ASN A 159 -50.65 -7.41 19.89
C ASN A 159 -50.36 -5.97 19.37
N GLN A 160 -49.52 -5.79 18.35
CA GLN A 160 -49.37 -4.52 17.61
C GLN A 160 -50.26 -4.48 16.35
N ILE A 161 -50.59 -3.31 15.83
CA ILE A 161 -51.27 -3.23 14.53
C ILE A 161 -50.32 -3.76 13.45
N GLY A 162 -50.79 -4.66 12.60
CA GLY A 162 -49.97 -5.34 11.59
C GLY A 162 -49.45 -6.72 12.02
N SER A 163 -49.64 -7.11 13.28
CA SER A 163 -49.22 -8.43 13.77
C SER A 163 -50.07 -9.55 13.19
N LEU A 164 -49.40 -10.64 12.82
CA LEU A 164 -50.01 -11.89 12.41
C LEU A 164 -50.00 -12.88 13.58
N MET A 165 -51.11 -13.60 13.78
CA MET A 165 -51.23 -14.57 14.85
C MET A 165 -52.10 -15.75 14.43
N PHE A 166 -51.70 -16.97 14.80
CA PHE A 166 -52.60 -18.12 14.81
C PHE A 166 -53.37 -18.16 16.13
N ALA A 167 -54.70 -18.14 16.04
CA ALA A 167 -55.56 -18.24 17.21
C ALA A 167 -56.79 -19.09 16.92
N THR A 168 -57.24 -19.80 17.96
CA THR A 168 -58.48 -20.54 17.96
C THR A 168 -59.64 -19.57 18.07
N TYR A 169 -60.59 -19.65 17.15
CA TYR A 169 -61.75 -18.77 17.13
C TYR A 169 -62.91 -19.34 17.96
N THR A 170 -63.46 -18.54 18.86
CA THR A 170 -64.63 -18.89 19.69
C THR A 170 -65.79 -17.96 19.35
N GLY A 171 -66.51 -18.30 18.28
CA GLY A 171 -67.67 -17.54 17.79
C GLY A 171 -68.37 -18.25 16.62
N PRO A 172 -69.35 -17.59 15.96
CA PRO A 172 -70.01 -18.13 14.76
C PRO A 172 -69.09 -18.04 13.54
N ASP A 173 -69.12 -19.04 12.66
CA ASP A 173 -68.23 -19.16 11.50
C ASP A 173 -68.00 -17.84 10.73
N ARG A 174 -66.73 -17.56 10.42
CA ARG A 174 -66.28 -16.34 9.76
C ARG A 174 -65.64 -16.59 8.41
N LEU A 175 -65.94 -15.72 7.46
CA LEU A 175 -65.32 -15.72 6.14
C LEU A 175 -64.00 -14.94 6.14
N TYR A 176 -63.23 -15.14 5.07
CA TYR A 176 -62.01 -14.38 4.82
C TYR A 176 -62.31 -12.87 4.78
N GLY A 177 -61.47 -12.06 5.45
CA GLY A 177 -61.58 -10.61 5.49
C GLY A 177 -62.53 -10.06 6.55
N GLU A 178 -63.36 -10.90 7.18
CA GLU A 178 -64.23 -10.47 8.28
C GLU A 178 -63.42 -10.08 9.51
N THR A 179 -63.95 -9.12 10.27
CA THR A 179 -63.29 -8.54 11.44
C THR A 179 -63.98 -9.01 12.72
N VAL A 180 -63.18 -9.35 13.73
CA VAL A 180 -63.65 -9.77 15.05
C VAL A 180 -62.90 -9.06 16.16
N SER A 181 -63.54 -8.96 17.32
CA SER A 181 -62.88 -8.55 18.56
C SER A 181 -61.88 -9.62 19.01
N GLY A 182 -60.71 -9.22 19.49
CA GLY A 182 -59.71 -10.13 20.03
C GLY A 182 -60.17 -10.93 21.26
N SER A 183 -61.26 -10.53 21.92
CA SER A 183 -61.92 -11.33 22.98
C SER A 183 -62.51 -12.66 22.49
N THR A 184 -62.69 -12.82 21.18
CA THR A 184 -63.14 -14.08 20.55
C THR A 184 -61.99 -14.95 20.05
N LEU A 185 -60.74 -14.54 20.28
CA LEU A 185 -59.54 -15.22 19.84
C LEU A 185 -58.80 -15.78 21.05
N ARG A 186 -58.45 -17.07 20.97
CA ARG A 186 -57.64 -17.77 21.98
C ARG A 186 -56.29 -18.12 21.36
N PRO A 187 -55.20 -17.42 21.72
CA PRO A 187 -53.87 -17.73 21.20
C PRO A 187 -53.39 -19.06 21.81
N SER A 188 -52.70 -19.89 21.02
CA SER A 188 -52.26 -21.23 21.45
C SER A 188 -51.08 -21.19 22.43
N SER A 189 -50.29 -20.12 22.44
CA SER A 189 -49.28 -19.82 23.45
C SER A 189 -48.70 -18.45 23.12
N ASP A 190 -48.80 -17.50 24.04
CA ASP A 190 -48.01 -16.26 23.93
C ASP A 190 -47.04 -16.17 25.10
N ASN A 191 -45.93 -15.48 24.86
CA ASN A 191 -44.81 -15.30 25.79
C ASN A 191 -45.22 -14.35 26.95
N GLY A 192 -46.14 -14.80 27.81
CA GLY A 192 -46.66 -14.04 28.97
C GLY A 192 -48.18 -13.86 29.02
N ILE A 193 -48.93 -14.24 27.97
CA ILE A 193 -50.41 -14.24 27.98
C ILE A 193 -50.86 -15.69 28.13
N GLN A 194 -51.48 -16.01 29.28
CA GLN A 194 -51.96 -17.35 29.54
C GLN A 194 -52.98 -17.77 28.47
N PRO A 195 -53.00 -19.06 28.06
CA PRO A 195 -54.06 -19.59 27.22
C PRO A 195 -55.42 -19.22 27.83
N GLY A 196 -56.24 -18.45 27.11
CA GLY A 196 -57.54 -17.99 27.63
C GLY A 196 -57.61 -16.52 28.04
N SER A 197 -56.54 -15.74 27.98
CA SER A 197 -56.65 -14.27 28.16
C SER A 197 -57.23 -13.62 26.91
N ASP A 198 -58.01 -12.55 27.08
CA ASP A 198 -58.52 -11.76 25.97
C ASP A 198 -57.39 -10.96 25.32
N ILE A 199 -57.33 -10.97 23.99
CA ILE A 199 -56.40 -10.15 23.22
C ILE A 199 -57.10 -8.83 22.87
N ALA A 200 -56.41 -7.71 22.99
CA ALA A 200 -56.97 -6.40 22.67
C ALA A 200 -57.13 -6.17 21.16
N GLY A 201 -58.09 -5.33 20.81
CA GLY A 201 -58.27 -4.77 19.46
C GLY A 201 -59.05 -5.60 18.47
N GLN A 202 -59.08 -5.12 17.23
CA GLN A 202 -59.79 -5.74 16.12
C GLN A 202 -58.84 -6.55 15.24
N TRP A 203 -59.31 -7.72 14.85
CA TRP A 203 -58.54 -8.71 14.12
C TRP A 203 -59.28 -9.15 12.87
N ARG A 204 -58.57 -9.21 11.74
CA ARG A 204 -59.10 -9.64 10.45
C ARG A 204 -58.76 -11.10 10.20
N CYS A 205 -59.77 -11.89 9.84
CA CYS A 205 -59.62 -13.29 9.45
C CYS A 205 -58.86 -13.38 8.12
N LEU A 206 -57.76 -14.13 8.07
CA LEU A 206 -57.01 -14.40 6.84
C LEU A 206 -57.24 -15.83 6.33
N GLY A 207 -58.38 -16.44 6.69
CA GLY A 207 -58.77 -17.78 6.28
C GLY A 207 -60.27 -18.01 6.49
N TYR A 208 -60.65 -19.21 6.95
CA TYR A 208 -62.02 -19.55 7.33
C TYR A 208 -62.09 -19.80 8.83
N GLY A 209 -62.67 -18.86 9.57
CA GLY A 209 -62.72 -18.89 11.02
C GLY A 209 -63.87 -19.76 11.51
N ARG A 210 -63.68 -21.08 11.56
CA ARG A 210 -64.66 -22.01 12.14
C ARG A 210 -64.52 -22.07 13.66
N ASN A 211 -65.62 -22.20 14.39
CA ASN A 211 -65.59 -22.38 15.84
C ASN A 211 -64.65 -23.54 16.25
N GLY A 212 -63.72 -23.26 17.15
CA GLY A 212 -62.74 -24.24 17.65
C GLY A 212 -61.58 -24.53 16.70
N SER A 213 -61.50 -23.86 15.54
CA SER A 213 -60.39 -24.02 14.59
C SER A 213 -59.34 -22.92 14.74
N SER A 214 -58.07 -23.28 14.61
CA SER A 214 -56.96 -22.33 14.55
C SER A 214 -56.90 -21.70 13.16
N THR A 215 -57.02 -20.37 13.09
CA THR A 215 -56.94 -19.60 11.85
C THR A 215 -55.88 -18.52 11.98
N LEU A 216 -55.31 -18.06 10.86
CA LEU A 216 -54.42 -16.90 10.82
C LEU A 216 -55.23 -15.60 10.90
N TRP A 217 -54.81 -14.69 11.78
CA TRP A 217 -55.46 -13.41 12.03
C TRP A 217 -54.45 -12.27 11.93
N LEU A 218 -54.90 -11.12 11.40
CA LEU A 218 -54.14 -9.87 11.32
C LEU A 218 -54.75 -8.82 12.24
N LYS A 219 -53.98 -8.26 13.17
CA LYS A 219 -54.46 -7.14 13.99
C LYS A 219 -54.53 -5.88 13.13
N ILE A 220 -55.70 -5.24 13.08
CA ILE A 220 -55.96 -4.05 12.25
C ILE A 220 -56.24 -2.79 13.07
N SER A 221 -56.56 -2.92 14.36
CA SER A 221 -56.67 -1.81 15.31
C SER A 221 -56.32 -2.24 16.73
N ASN A 222 -55.97 -1.28 17.58
CA ASN A 222 -55.92 -1.47 19.03
C ASN A 222 -57.31 -1.69 19.63
#